data_AF-L8FSS5-F1
#
_entry.id   AF-L8FSS5-F1
#
_cell.length_a   1.000
_cell.length_b   1.000
_cell.length_c   1.000
_cell.angle_alpha   90.00
_cell.angle_beta   90.00
_cell.angle_gamma   90.00
#
_symmetry.space_group_name_H-M   'P 1'
#
loop_
_entity.id
_entity.type
_entity.pdbx_description
1 polymer ?
#
loop_
_entity_poly.entity_id
_entity_poly.type
_entity_poly.pdbx_seq_one_letter_code
_entity_poly.pdbx_strand_id
1 'polypeptide(L)'
;ARKAKLKNRIREIAGELIKIAAERHIHEAPKFPVHQGTYDEFCARFPYEETEDQLGAINSALHDLDLGRPMDRLICGDVGFGKTEVALRAAFAVALDGKQVAVVVPTTLLARQHTKTFTERFKGFPVNVAQASRLVAPKQMTQVKKDLAEGKIDII
;
A
#
# COMPACT_ATOMS: atom_id res chain seq x y z
N ALA A 1 12.48 -31.32 25.99
CA ALA A 1 11.63 -30.14 26.30
C ALA A 1 11.70 -29.02 25.25
N ARG A 2 12.87 -28.39 25.00
CA ARG A 2 13.02 -27.22 24.10
C ARG A 2 12.57 -27.45 22.65
N LYS A 3 12.93 -28.59 22.05
CA LYS A 3 12.52 -28.98 20.67
C LYS A 3 11.00 -29.19 20.55
N ALA A 4 10.38 -29.79 21.55
CA ALA A 4 8.92 -29.99 21.59
C ALA A 4 8.18 -28.64 21.73
N LYS A 5 8.66 -27.75 22.61
CA LYS A 5 8.11 -26.40 22.77
C LYS A 5 8.24 -25.56 21.48
N LEU A 6 9.38 -25.66 20.78
CA LEU A 6 9.57 -25.00 19.48
C LEU A 6 8.60 -25.56 18.42
N LYS A 7 8.46 -26.88 18.33
CA LYS A 7 7.53 -27.53 17.38
C LYS A 7 6.08 -27.12 17.64
N ASN A 8 5.68 -27.00 18.91
CA ASN A 8 4.33 -26.53 19.26
C ASN A 8 4.13 -25.06 18.83
N ARG A 9 5.10 -24.18 19.09
CA ARG A 9 5.03 -22.78 18.67
C ARG A 9 4.94 -22.62 17.14
N ILE A 10 5.68 -23.44 16.38
CA ILE A 10 5.58 -23.45 14.91
C ILE A 10 4.17 -23.86 14.46
N ARG A 11 3.59 -24.88 15.11
CA ARG A 11 2.22 -25.33 14.80
C ARG A 11 1.16 -24.28 15.13
N GLU A 12 1.33 -23.58 16.25
CA GLU A 12 0.43 -22.48 16.65
C GLU A 12 0.44 -21.37 15.59
N ILE A 13 1.63 -20.89 15.20
CA ILE A 13 1.77 -19.86 14.16
C ILE A 13 1.18 -20.33 12.83
N ALA A 14 1.47 -21.57 12.43
CA ALA A 14 0.90 -22.13 11.19
C ALA A 14 -0.64 -22.19 11.24
N GLY A 15 -1.21 -22.58 12.38
CA GLY A 15 -2.66 -22.60 12.58
C GLY A 15 -3.28 -21.21 12.48
N GLU A 16 -2.66 -20.20 13.08
CA GLU A 16 -3.10 -18.80 12.99
C GLU A 16 -3.05 -18.27 11.55
N LEU A 17 -1.95 -18.51 10.83
CA LEU A 17 -1.80 -18.07 9.43
C LEU A 17 -2.84 -18.73 8.51
N ILE A 18 -3.10 -20.03 8.68
CA ILE A 18 -4.13 -20.74 7.93
C ILE A 18 -5.51 -20.16 8.23
N LYS A 19 -5.81 -19.89 9.50
CA LYS A 19 -7.09 -19.30 9.91
C LYS A 19 -7.31 -17.93 9.25
N ILE A 20 -6.31 -17.05 9.29
CA ILE A 20 -6.38 -15.73 8.66
C ILE A 20 -6.56 -15.86 7.13
N ALA A 21 -5.82 -16.76 6.48
CA ALA A 21 -5.96 -16.98 5.05
C ALA A 21 -7.35 -17.48 4.68
N ALA A 22 -7.91 -18.44 5.44
CA ALA A 22 -9.26 -18.95 5.25
C ALA A 22 -10.31 -17.86 5.43
N GLU A 23 -10.18 -17.02 6.47
CA GLU A 23 -11.06 -15.87 6.68
C GLU A 23 -11.01 -14.92 5.49
N ARG A 24 -9.84 -14.60 4.93
CA ARG A 24 -9.77 -13.75 3.73
C ARG A 24 -10.43 -14.37 2.49
N HIS A 25 -10.37 -15.69 2.33
CA HIS A 25 -10.96 -16.36 1.18
C HIS A 25 -12.50 -16.31 1.14
N ILE A 26 -13.14 -16.17 2.30
CA ILE A 26 -14.60 -16.12 2.42
C ILE A 26 -15.16 -14.69 2.46
N HIS A 27 -14.31 -13.68 2.70
CA HIS A 27 -14.74 -12.29 2.76
C HIS A 27 -14.73 -11.65 1.37
N GLU A 28 -15.78 -10.90 1.07
CA GLU A 28 -15.83 -10.02 -0.08
C GLU A 28 -15.15 -8.69 0.25
N ALA A 29 -14.44 -8.12 -0.72
CA ALA A 29 -13.84 -6.80 -0.64
C ALA A 29 -14.25 -5.96 -1.86
N PRO A 30 -14.26 -4.63 -1.74
CA PRO A 30 -14.40 -3.75 -2.91
C PRO A 30 -13.33 -4.07 -3.96
N LYS A 31 -13.71 -3.90 -5.23
CA LYS A 31 -12.81 -4.06 -6.37
C LYS A 31 -12.27 -2.71 -6.79
N PHE A 32 -10.99 -2.65 -7.13
CA PHE A 32 -10.34 -1.43 -7.58
C PHE A 32 -9.77 -1.63 -8.99
N PRO A 33 -10.62 -1.62 -10.03
CA PRO A 33 -10.17 -1.73 -11.40
C PRO A 33 -9.37 -0.48 -11.80
N VAL A 34 -8.36 -0.68 -12.64
CA VAL A 34 -7.53 0.42 -13.13
C VAL A 34 -8.16 1.08 -14.35
N HIS A 35 -8.34 2.39 -14.31
CA HIS A 35 -8.83 3.17 -15.44
C HIS A 35 -7.67 3.51 -16.39
N GLN A 36 -7.66 2.86 -17.56
CA GLN A 36 -6.51 2.82 -18.46
C GLN A 36 -5.97 4.22 -18.83
N GLY A 37 -6.83 5.17 -19.22
CA GLY A 37 -6.37 6.52 -19.61
C GLY A 37 -5.59 7.28 -18.52
N THR A 38 -6.18 7.43 -17.33
CA THR A 38 -5.51 8.16 -16.22
C THR A 38 -4.35 7.36 -15.64
N TYR A 39 -4.41 6.04 -15.70
CA TYR A 39 -3.32 5.18 -15.27
C TYR A 39 -2.10 5.28 -16.20
N ASP A 40 -2.32 5.29 -17.52
CA ASP A 40 -1.26 5.45 -18.51
C ASP A 40 -0.54 6.80 -18.31
N GLU A 41 -1.29 7.87 -18.02
CA GLU A 41 -0.72 9.17 -17.64
C GLU A 41 0.12 9.11 -16.35
N PHE A 42 -0.30 8.33 -15.36
CA PHE A 42 0.45 8.12 -14.13
C PHE A 42 1.74 7.33 -14.37
N CYS A 43 1.67 6.28 -15.19
CA CYS A 43 2.80 5.45 -15.61
C CYS A 43 3.82 6.25 -16.42
N ALA A 44 3.37 7.09 -17.37
CA ALA A 44 4.25 7.90 -18.21
C ALA A 44 5.11 8.91 -17.42
N ARG A 45 4.76 9.20 -16.16
CA ARG A 45 5.54 10.08 -15.27
C ARG A 45 6.63 9.34 -14.50
N PHE A 46 6.67 8.02 -14.58
CA PHE A 46 7.76 7.24 -14.01
C PHE A 46 8.99 7.38 -14.94
N PRO A 47 10.12 7.93 -14.46
CA PRO A 47 11.23 8.32 -15.33
C PRO A 47 12.17 7.16 -15.69
N TYR A 48 11.79 5.92 -15.34
CA TYR A 48 12.60 4.73 -15.56
C TYR A 48 11.77 3.70 -16.32
N GLU A 49 12.45 2.88 -17.11
CA GLU A 49 11.85 1.70 -17.72
C GLU A 49 11.73 0.58 -16.68
N GLU A 50 10.55 0.00 -16.58
CA GLU A 50 10.29 -1.11 -15.67
C GLU A 50 10.90 -2.41 -16.20
N THR A 51 11.43 -3.22 -15.29
CA THR A 51 11.85 -4.58 -15.63
C THR A 51 10.66 -5.53 -15.72
N GLU A 52 10.83 -6.67 -16.38
CA GLU A 52 9.78 -7.71 -16.46
C GLU A 52 9.30 -8.15 -15.06
N ASP A 53 10.22 -8.32 -14.11
CA ASP A 53 9.89 -8.67 -12.72
C ASP A 53 9.06 -7.57 -12.03
N GLN A 54 9.39 -6.30 -12.28
CA GLN A 54 8.63 -5.18 -11.73
C GLN A 54 7.22 -5.13 -12.32
N LEU A 55 7.09 -5.27 -13.64
CA LEU A 55 5.79 -5.33 -14.32
C LEU A 55 4.95 -6.51 -13.82
N GLY A 56 5.57 -7.68 -13.63
CA GLY A 56 4.91 -8.85 -13.05
C GLY A 56 4.39 -8.58 -11.64
N ALA A 57 5.19 -7.93 -10.79
CA ALA A 57 4.78 -7.55 -9.44
C ALA A 57 3.64 -6.51 -9.42
N ILE A 58 3.73 -5.49 -10.29
CA ILE A 58 2.70 -4.45 -10.47
C ILE A 58 1.38 -5.09 -10.91
N ASN A 59 1.41 -5.86 -11.99
CA ASN A 59 0.21 -6.50 -12.56
C ASN A 59 -0.43 -7.45 -11.54
N SER A 60 0.37 -8.20 -10.80
CA SER A 60 -0.15 -9.09 -9.75
C SER A 60 -0.83 -8.32 -8.61
N ALA A 61 -0.27 -7.18 -8.19
CA ALA A 61 -0.87 -6.35 -7.15
C ALA A 61 -2.18 -5.70 -7.62
N LEU A 62 -2.22 -5.18 -8.86
CA LEU A 62 -3.42 -4.58 -9.43
C LEU A 62 -4.52 -5.62 -9.67
N HIS A 63 -4.15 -6.80 -10.16
CA HIS A 63 -5.09 -7.91 -10.31
C HIS A 63 -5.70 -8.30 -8.96
N ASP A 64 -4.89 -8.45 -7.91
CA ASP A 64 -5.41 -8.80 -6.59
C ASP A 64 -6.38 -7.75 -6.02
N LEU A 65 -6.18 -6.48 -6.33
CA LEU A 65 -7.10 -5.39 -5.96
C LEU A 65 -8.44 -5.43 -6.73
N ASP A 66 -8.48 -6.04 -7.91
CA ASP A 66 -9.70 -6.19 -8.72
C ASP A 66 -10.44 -7.53 -8.48
N LEU A 67 -9.82 -8.48 -7.78
CA LEU A 67 -10.39 -9.81 -7.54
C LEU A 67 -11.67 -9.81 -6.67
N GLY A 68 -11.91 -8.76 -5.88
CA GLY A 68 -13.08 -8.66 -4.99
C GLY A 68 -12.96 -9.47 -3.70
N ARG A 69 -11.73 -9.77 -3.28
CA ARG A 69 -11.40 -10.39 -1.99
C ARG A 69 -10.23 -9.66 -1.34
N PRO A 70 -10.08 -9.69 -0.01
CA PRO A 70 -8.95 -9.05 0.66
C PRO A 70 -7.59 -9.52 0.13
N MET A 71 -6.79 -8.59 -0.39
CA MET A 71 -5.42 -8.83 -0.81
C MET A 71 -4.49 -9.01 0.41
N ASP A 72 -3.63 -10.02 0.38
CA ASP A 72 -2.46 -10.14 1.27
C ASP A 72 -1.24 -10.57 0.46
N ARG A 73 -0.49 -9.59 -0.02
CA ARG A 73 0.65 -9.80 -0.93
C ARG A 73 1.93 -9.29 -0.30
N LEU A 74 2.96 -10.16 -0.29
CA LEU A 74 4.31 -9.79 0.06
C LEU A 74 5.13 -9.55 -1.21
N ILE A 75 5.69 -8.34 -1.35
CA ILE A 75 6.64 -7.99 -2.40
C ILE A 75 8.06 -8.01 -1.82
N CYS A 76 8.88 -8.93 -2.30
CA CYS A 76 10.29 -9.06 -1.92
C CYS A 76 11.20 -8.56 -3.04
N GLY A 77 12.29 -7.88 -2.68
CA GLY A 77 13.30 -7.42 -3.62
C GLY A 77 14.31 -6.52 -2.93
N ASP A 78 15.49 -6.35 -3.53
CA ASP A 78 16.57 -5.54 -2.95
C ASP A 78 16.26 -4.04 -2.97
N VAL A 79 17.10 -3.26 -2.27
CA VAL A 79 17.01 -1.80 -2.30
C VAL A 79 17.21 -1.34 -3.75
N GLY A 80 16.32 -0.47 -4.23
CA GLY A 80 16.35 0.04 -5.60
C GLY A 80 15.52 -0.75 -6.63
N PHE A 81 14.98 -1.93 -6.28
CA PHE A 81 14.21 -2.77 -7.22
C PHE A 81 12.76 -2.29 -7.48
N GLY A 82 12.44 -1.02 -7.22
CA GLY A 82 11.13 -0.46 -7.59
C GLY A 82 9.95 -0.91 -6.70
N LYS A 83 10.17 -1.46 -5.51
CA LYS A 83 9.08 -1.82 -4.57
C LYS A 83 8.12 -0.66 -4.28
N THR A 84 8.66 0.55 -4.17
CA THR A 84 7.86 1.77 -3.99
C THR A 84 6.95 2.03 -5.20
N GLU A 85 7.38 1.66 -6.41
CA GLU A 85 6.56 1.82 -7.61
C GLU A 85 5.33 0.90 -7.61
N VAL A 86 5.51 -0.34 -7.16
CA VAL A 86 4.40 -1.28 -6.95
C VAL A 86 3.37 -0.68 -5.99
N ALA A 87 3.83 -0.13 -4.86
CA ALA A 87 2.96 0.51 -3.87
C ALA A 87 2.27 1.77 -4.40
N LEU A 88 2.96 2.60 -5.18
CA LEU A 88 2.40 3.81 -5.79
C LEU A 88 1.27 3.49 -6.76
N ARG A 89 1.43 2.47 -7.61
CA ARG A 89 0.40 2.04 -8.57
C ARG A 89 -0.80 1.40 -7.91
N ALA A 90 -0.56 0.59 -6.88
CA ALA A 90 -1.63 0.06 -6.04
C ALA A 90 -2.42 1.18 -5.34
N ALA A 91 -1.71 2.15 -4.75
CA ALA A 91 -2.34 3.31 -4.11
C ALA A 91 -3.11 4.17 -5.11
N PHE A 92 -2.62 4.31 -6.34
CA PHE A 92 -3.32 5.03 -7.41
C PHE A 92 -4.68 4.40 -7.72
N ALA A 93 -4.72 3.08 -7.93
CA ALA A 93 -5.97 2.37 -8.22
C ALA A 93 -7.03 2.57 -7.10
N VAL A 94 -6.60 2.50 -5.84
CA VAL A 94 -7.48 2.62 -4.68
C VAL A 94 -7.93 4.07 -4.43
N ALA A 95 -7.00 5.03 -4.53
CA ALA A 95 -7.28 6.44 -4.25
C ALA A 95 -8.20 7.06 -5.32
N LEU A 96 -8.01 6.71 -6.59
CA LEU A 96 -8.85 7.22 -7.68
C LEU A 96 -10.28 6.65 -7.66
N ASP A 97 -10.49 5.52 -6.98
CA ASP A 97 -11.81 4.96 -6.69
C ASP A 97 -12.41 5.52 -5.38
N GLY A 98 -11.81 6.57 -4.83
CA GLY A 98 -12.33 7.31 -3.66
C GLY A 98 -12.16 6.58 -2.33
N LYS A 99 -11.20 5.66 -2.22
CA LYS A 99 -10.85 5.01 -0.95
C LYS A 99 -9.53 5.53 -0.40
N GLN A 100 -9.44 5.58 0.93
CA GLN A 100 -8.24 6.02 1.62
C GLN A 100 -7.18 4.90 1.66
N VAL A 101 -5.91 5.29 1.46
CA VAL A 101 -4.74 4.41 1.51
C VAL A 101 -3.87 4.80 2.70
N ALA A 102 -3.48 3.81 3.50
CA ALA A 102 -2.53 4.01 4.60
C ALA A 102 -1.18 3.36 4.28
N VAL A 103 -0.10 4.14 4.34
CA VAL A 103 1.28 3.68 4.13
C VAL A 103 2.02 3.65 5.45
N VAL A 104 2.00 2.50 6.11
CA VAL A 104 2.64 2.33 7.43
C VAL A 104 4.12 1.96 7.28
N VAL A 105 4.99 2.72 7.97
CA VAL A 105 6.45 2.57 7.88
C VAL A 105 7.11 2.58 9.26
N PRO A 106 8.29 1.95 9.44
CA PRO A 106 8.86 1.73 10.78
C PRO A 106 9.57 2.95 11.37
N THR A 107 9.91 3.95 10.56
CA THR A 107 10.66 5.14 11.03
C THR A 107 10.06 6.44 10.51
N THR A 108 10.27 7.51 11.28
CA THR A 108 9.83 8.86 10.92
C THR A 108 10.55 9.39 9.66
N LEU A 109 11.79 8.95 9.43
CA LEU A 109 12.54 9.29 8.22
C LEU A 109 11.90 8.65 6.98
N LEU A 110 11.54 7.37 7.05
CA LEU A 110 10.82 6.70 5.96
C LEU A 110 9.46 7.35 5.72
N ALA A 111 8.74 7.74 6.77
CA ALA A 111 7.44 8.43 6.62
C ALA A 111 7.60 9.71 5.80
N ARG A 112 8.62 10.52 6.11
CA ARG A 112 8.93 11.73 5.34
C ARG A 112 9.36 11.43 3.90
N GLN A 113 10.19 10.40 3.69
CA GLN A 113 10.64 10.01 2.34
C GLN A 113 9.49 9.52 1.46
N HIS A 114 8.63 8.64 1.99
CA HIS A 114 7.45 8.15 1.28
C HIS A 114 6.46 9.28 1.03
N THR A 115 6.12 10.11 2.03
CA THR A 115 5.24 11.28 1.82
C THR A 115 5.75 12.14 0.67
N LYS A 116 7.03 12.52 0.68
CA LYS A 116 7.62 13.33 -0.40
C LYS A 116 7.48 12.66 -1.78
N THR A 117 7.77 11.37 -1.86
CA THR A 117 7.71 10.61 -3.11
C THR A 117 6.28 10.50 -3.62
N PHE A 118 5.33 10.21 -2.73
CA PHE A 118 3.91 10.14 -3.06
C PHE A 118 3.38 11.51 -3.49
N THR A 119 3.64 12.58 -2.74
CA THR A 119 3.22 13.94 -3.12
C THR A 119 3.75 14.35 -4.49
N GLU A 120 5.00 14.04 -4.82
CA GLU A 120 5.55 14.37 -6.15
C GLU A 120 4.89 13.53 -7.26
N ARG A 121 4.70 12.23 -7.02
CA ARG A 121 4.13 11.32 -8.03
C ARG A 121 2.65 11.57 -8.30
N PHE A 122 1.90 11.99 -7.28
CA PHE A 122 0.48 12.33 -7.39
C PHE A 122 0.24 13.81 -7.75
N LYS A 123 1.29 14.60 -7.99
CA LYS A 123 1.14 16.02 -8.36
C LYS A 123 0.29 16.18 -9.62
N GLY A 124 -0.78 16.97 -9.56
CA GLY A 124 -1.69 17.15 -10.70
C GLY A 124 -2.76 16.07 -10.87
N PHE A 125 -2.83 15.10 -9.95
CA PHE A 125 -3.99 14.25 -9.76
C PHE A 125 -4.83 14.78 -8.59
N PRO A 126 -6.15 14.49 -8.55
CA PRO A 126 -7.02 14.92 -7.45
C PRO A 126 -6.85 14.01 -6.22
N VAL A 127 -5.61 13.89 -5.71
CA VAL A 127 -5.25 13.02 -4.59
C VAL A 127 -4.48 13.83 -3.54
N ASN A 128 -5.03 13.90 -2.34
CA ASN A 128 -4.45 14.57 -1.19
C ASN A 128 -3.60 13.60 -0.38
N VAL A 129 -2.30 13.89 -0.31
CA VAL A 129 -1.32 13.11 0.47
C VAL A 129 -0.96 13.87 1.74
N ALA A 130 -1.03 13.20 2.88
CA ALA A 130 -0.62 13.73 4.17
C ALA A 130 0.43 12.83 4.85
N GLN A 131 1.04 13.33 5.92
CA GLN A 131 2.00 12.59 6.74
C GLN A 131 1.52 12.55 8.19
N ALA A 132 1.59 11.37 8.80
CA ALA A 132 1.48 11.22 10.26
C ALA A 132 2.76 10.65 10.86
N SER A 133 3.63 11.52 11.40
CA SER A 133 4.84 11.07 12.11
C SER A 133 5.26 12.06 13.20
N ARG A 134 6.25 11.69 14.04
CA ARG A 134 6.81 12.58 15.08
C ARG A 134 7.47 13.85 14.52
N LEU A 135 7.74 13.92 13.21
CA LEU A 135 8.29 15.12 12.58
C LEU A 135 7.22 16.17 12.24
N VAL A 136 5.95 15.81 12.33
CA VAL A 136 4.82 16.71 12.08
C VAL A 136 4.49 17.47 13.38
N ALA A 137 4.35 18.78 13.29
CA ALA A 137 4.05 19.61 14.46
C ALA A 137 2.71 19.18 15.08
N PRO A 138 2.54 19.20 16.42
CA PRO A 138 1.32 18.74 17.08
C PRO A 138 0.03 19.37 16.54
N LYS A 139 0.06 20.68 16.26
CA LYS A 139 -1.09 21.39 15.66
C LYS A 139 -1.46 20.86 14.27
N GLN A 140 -0.45 20.58 13.43
CA GLN A 140 -0.66 20.00 12.10
C GLN A 140 -1.16 18.56 12.20
N MET A 141 -0.64 17.78 13.16
CA MET A 141 -1.09 16.40 13.40
C MET A 141 -2.58 16.35 13.79
N THR A 142 -3.04 17.27 14.64
CA THR A 142 -4.47 17.38 14.97
C THR A 142 -5.31 17.68 13.74
N GLN A 143 -4.83 18.55 12.85
CA GLN A 143 -5.49 18.87 11.60
C GLN A 143 -5.53 17.66 10.64
N VAL A 144 -4.41 16.96 10.47
CA VAL A 144 -4.32 15.73 9.66
C VAL A 144 -5.33 14.68 10.12
N LYS A 145 -5.47 14.46 11.44
CA LYS A 145 -6.47 13.53 11.98
C LYS A 145 -7.90 13.96 11.65
N LYS A 146 -8.20 15.25 11.75
CA LYS A 146 -9.51 15.81 11.41
C LYS A 146 -9.80 15.63 9.92
N ASP A 147 -8.87 16.03 9.06
CA ASP A 147 -9.02 15.94 7.61
C ASP A 147 -9.13 14.47 7.13
N LEU A 148 -8.41 13.55 7.79
CA LEU A 148 -8.54 12.12 7.53
C LEU A 148 -9.93 11.60 7.87
N ALA A 149 -10.47 11.98 9.03
CA ALA A 149 -11.82 11.60 9.47
C ALA A 149 -12.93 12.21 8.59
N GLU A 150 -12.68 13.38 8.02
CA GLU A 150 -13.58 14.05 7.06
C GLU A 150 -13.42 13.53 5.61
N GLY A 151 -12.52 12.57 5.36
CA GLY A 151 -12.29 12.00 4.04
C GLY A 151 -11.58 12.94 3.06
N LYS A 152 -10.92 14.00 3.55
CA LYS A 152 -10.18 14.96 2.72
C LYS A 152 -8.78 14.49 2.36
N ILE A 153 -8.25 13.50 3.07
CA ILE A 153 -6.94 12.89 2.82
C ILE A 153 -7.17 11.53 2.18
N ASP A 154 -6.61 11.33 1.00
CA ASP A 154 -6.71 10.09 0.24
C ASP A 154 -5.56 9.14 0.59
N ILE A 155 -4.37 9.66 0.90
CA ILE A 155 -3.20 8.86 1.26
C ILE A 155 -2.54 9.43 2.53
N ILE A 156 -2.26 8.57 3.52
CA ILE A 156 -1.61 8.93 4.80
C ILE A 156 -0.41 8.06 5.17
#